data_AF-A0A7J5YK00-F1
#
_entry.id   AF-A0A7J5YK00-F1
#
_cell.length_a   1.000
_cell.length_b   1.000
_cell.length_c   1.000
_cell.angle_alpha   90.00
_cell.angle_beta   90.00
_cell.angle_gamma   90.00
#
_symmetry.space_group_name_H-M   'P 1'
#
loop_
_entity.id
_entity.type
_entity.pdbx_description
1 polymer ?
#
loop_
_entity_poly.entity_id
_entity_poly.type
_entity_poly.pdbx_seq_one_letter_code
_entity_poly.pdbx_strand_id
1 'polypeptide(L)'
;MNQRRSVRFISPEPVPREVIDNVIRTAPSGAHTEPWTFVVVSDPDTKHQIRQIVEEEEEVNYRQRMGDKWVNDLAKLKTNWIKDYLDVAPYLVLVFKQTYGILPNDKKRTHYYNEISVSISCGILLAALQVKNNTAH
;
A
#
# COMPACT_ATOMS: atom_id res chain seq x y z
N MET A 1 -18.11 -7.23 -0.56
CA MET A 1 -16.81 -7.55 0.08
C MET A 1 -16.37 -9.02 -0.06
N ASN A 2 -17.29 -9.99 -0.22
CA ASN A 2 -16.96 -11.43 -0.19
C ASN A 2 -16.12 -11.97 -1.38
N GLN A 3 -15.93 -11.18 -2.44
CA GLN A 3 -15.14 -11.56 -3.63
C GLN A 3 -13.70 -11.03 -3.61
N ARG A 4 -13.29 -10.25 -2.61
CA ARG A 4 -11.94 -9.66 -2.55
C ARG A 4 -10.90 -10.76 -2.34
N ARG A 5 -9.90 -10.82 -3.23
CA ARG A 5 -8.71 -11.68 -3.09
C ARG A 5 -7.46 -10.82 -3.17
N SER A 6 -6.41 -11.16 -2.43
CA SER A 6 -5.10 -10.55 -2.66
C SER A 6 -4.56 -11.06 -3.99
N VAL A 7 -4.53 -10.20 -5.00
CA VAL A 7 -4.05 -10.52 -6.35
C VAL A 7 -2.56 -10.18 -6.43
N ARG A 8 -1.76 -11.13 -6.91
CA ARG A 8 -0.30 -10.97 -7.09
C ARG A 8 0.10 -10.85 -8.57
N PHE A 9 -0.86 -10.92 -9.48
CA PHE A 9 -0.70 -10.74 -10.92
C PHE A 9 -1.57 -9.56 -11.35
N ILE A 10 -0.96 -8.42 -11.64
CA ILE A 10 -1.66 -7.16 -11.93
C ILE A 10 -1.52 -6.87 -13.43
N SER A 11 -2.61 -6.46 -14.06
CA SER A 11 -2.60 -5.98 -15.45
C SER A 11 -1.79 -4.68 -15.56
N PRO A 12 -0.98 -4.48 -16.62
CA PRO A 12 -0.29 -3.21 -16.86
C PRO A 12 -1.24 -2.10 -17.35
N GLU A 13 -2.53 -2.39 -17.55
CA GLU A 13 -3.51 -1.42 -18.04
C GLU A 13 -3.64 -0.20 -17.09
N PRO A 14 -3.44 1.02 -17.59
CA PRO A 14 -3.45 2.22 -16.76
C PRO A 14 -4.85 2.49 -16.20
N VAL A 15 -4.94 2.57 -14.87
CA VAL A 15 -6.15 3.03 -14.17
C VAL A 15 -6.19 4.56 -14.21
N PRO A 16 -7.33 5.21 -14.50
CA PRO A 16 -7.39 6.68 -14.50
C PRO A 16 -6.97 7.23 -13.14
N ARG A 17 -6.00 8.16 -13.11
CA ARG A 17 -5.45 8.75 -11.88
C ARG A 17 -6.53 9.35 -10.97
N GLU A 18 -7.57 9.91 -11.57
CA GLU A 18 -8.73 10.46 -10.86
C GLU A 18 -9.40 9.44 -9.93
N VAL A 19 -9.34 8.15 -10.27
CA VAL A 19 -9.83 7.08 -9.39
C VAL A 19 -8.99 7.02 -8.12
N ILE A 20 -7.67 7.08 -8.24
CA ILE A 20 -6.76 7.06 -7.08
C ILE A 20 -6.98 8.31 -6.23
N ASP A 21 -7.08 9.48 -6.86
CA ASP A 21 -7.29 10.76 -6.18
C ASP A 21 -8.64 10.81 -5.42
N ASN A 22 -9.72 10.38 -6.06
CA ASN A 22 -11.05 10.34 -5.44
C ASN A 22 -11.09 9.40 -4.24
N VAL A 23 -10.38 8.28 -4.31
CA VAL A 23 -10.35 7.32 -3.23
C VAL A 23 -9.54 7.85 -2.04
N ILE A 24 -8.39 8.48 -2.29
CA ILE A 24 -7.60 9.15 -1.25
C ILE A 24 -8.43 10.22 -0.51
N ARG A 25 -9.23 11.01 -1.24
CA ARG A 25 -10.07 12.08 -0.67
C ARG A 25 -11.20 11.59 0.24
N THR A 26 -11.61 10.32 0.16
CA THR A 26 -12.79 9.81 0.88
C THR A 26 -12.46 9.08 2.20
N ALA A 27 -11.19 9.02 2.59
CA ALA A 27 -10.76 8.36 3.82
C ALA A 27 -11.09 9.18 5.10
N PRO A 28 -11.73 8.59 6.13
CA PRO A 28 -12.09 9.26 7.38
C PRO A 28 -10.95 9.20 8.41
N SER A 29 -10.61 10.33 9.06
CA SER A 29 -9.51 10.41 10.02
C SER A 29 -9.97 10.71 11.45
N GLY A 30 -9.30 10.10 12.44
CA GLY A 30 -9.48 10.48 13.84
C GLY A 30 -9.13 11.95 14.08
N ALA A 31 -10.01 12.68 14.78
CA ALA A 31 -9.85 14.11 15.10
C ALA A 31 -9.61 15.05 13.89
N HIS A 32 -10.02 14.64 12.68
CA HIS A 32 -9.79 15.39 11.43
C HIS A 32 -8.30 15.75 11.24
N THR A 33 -7.41 14.86 11.67
CA THR A 33 -5.96 15.06 11.57
C THR A 33 -5.36 14.56 10.26
N GLU A 34 -6.09 13.72 9.52
CA GLU A 34 -5.70 13.14 8.22
C GLU A 34 -4.22 12.68 8.21
N PRO A 35 -3.80 11.81 9.15
CA PRO A 35 -2.38 11.56 9.44
C PRO A 35 -1.77 10.54 8.47
N TRP A 36 -2.08 10.65 7.18
CA TRP A 36 -1.59 9.77 6.13
C TRP A 36 -1.00 10.56 4.97
N THR A 37 0.00 9.98 4.34
CA THR A 37 0.50 10.45 3.05
C THR A 37 0.38 9.29 2.07
N PHE A 38 -0.39 9.49 1.00
CA PHE A 38 -0.47 8.56 -0.12
C PHE A 38 0.50 9.02 -1.20
N VAL A 39 1.55 8.23 -1.43
CA VAL A 39 2.53 8.47 -2.49
C VAL A 39 2.16 7.56 -3.66
N VAL A 40 1.77 8.17 -4.77
CA VAL A 40 1.40 7.46 -6.01
C VAL A 40 2.59 7.52 -6.96
N VAL A 41 3.18 6.35 -7.24
CA VAL A 41 4.34 6.20 -8.12
C VAL A 41 3.90 5.54 -9.42
N SER A 42 4.17 6.20 -10.54
CA SER A 42 3.95 5.66 -11.91
C SER A 42 5.22 5.62 -12.75
N ASP A 43 6.24 6.37 -12.34
CA ASP A 43 7.54 6.42 -13.00
C ASP A 43 8.23 5.04 -12.99
N PRO A 44 8.53 4.45 -14.16
CA PRO A 44 9.13 3.12 -14.25
C PRO A 44 10.45 2.99 -13.50
N ASP A 45 11.32 3.99 -13.59
CA ASP A 45 12.64 3.94 -12.95
C ASP A 45 12.52 3.95 -11.42
N THR A 46 11.65 4.82 -10.88
CA THR A 46 11.34 4.87 -9.45
C THR A 46 10.71 3.56 -8.97
N LYS A 47 9.78 2.97 -9.74
CA LYS A 47 9.20 1.66 -9.40
C LYS A 47 10.26 0.57 -9.37
N HIS A 48 11.18 0.55 -10.32
CA HIS A 48 12.26 -0.43 -10.37
C HIS A 48 13.21 -0.30 -9.19
N GLN A 49 13.57 0.93 -8.79
CA GLN A 49 14.36 1.17 -7.58
C GLN A 49 13.64 0.66 -6.32
N ILE A 50 12.33 0.91 -6.19
CA ILE A 50 11.52 0.39 -5.08
C ILE A 50 11.55 -1.15 -5.09
N ARG A 51 11.40 -1.78 -6.26
CA ARG A 51 11.45 -3.23 -6.39
C ARG A 51 12.77 -3.79 -5.88
N GLN A 52 13.90 -3.24 -6.32
CA GLN A 52 15.23 -3.71 -5.89
C GLN A 52 15.39 -3.67 -4.37
N ILE A 53 15.00 -2.56 -3.73
CA ILE A 53 15.05 -2.40 -2.27
C ILE A 53 14.16 -3.43 -1.56
N VAL A 54 12.93 -3.64 -2.07
CA VAL A 54 11.98 -4.59 -1.47
C VAL A 54 12.46 -6.03 -1.62
N GLU A 55 12.97 -6.42 -2.79
CA GLU A 55 13.44 -7.78 -3.05
C GLU A 55 14.70 -8.11 -2.23
N GLU A 56 15.62 -7.17 -2.06
CA GLU A 56 16.83 -7.33 -1.23
C GLU A 56 16.46 -7.57 0.25
N GLU A 57 15.58 -6.75 0.83
CA GLU A 57 15.12 -6.91 2.21
C GLU A 57 14.29 -8.19 2.41
N GLU A 58 13.46 -8.56 1.44
CA GLU A 58 12.72 -9.83 1.46
C GLU A 58 13.68 -11.03 1.40
N GLU A 59 14.71 -11.01 0.57
CA GLU A 59 15.70 -12.09 0.50
C GLU A 59 16.41 -12.26 1.86
N VAL A 60 16.84 -11.17 2.48
CA VAL A 60 17.43 -11.20 3.83
C VAL A 60 16.43 -11.74 4.85
N ASN A 61 15.16 -11.31 4.79
CA ASN A 61 14.12 -11.80 5.69
C ASN A 61 13.92 -13.31 5.52
N TYR A 62 13.73 -13.80 4.29
CA TYR A 62 13.57 -15.22 3.96
C TYR A 62 14.75 -16.08 4.42
N ARG A 63 15.99 -15.57 4.29
CA ARG A 63 17.21 -16.31 4.63
C ARG A 63 17.57 -16.28 6.12
N GLN A 64 17.28 -15.19 6.83
CA GLN A 64 17.84 -14.95 8.18
C GLN A 64 16.81 -14.72 9.28
N ARG A 65 15.65 -14.12 8.98
CA ARG A 65 14.72 -13.61 10.00
C ARG A 65 13.41 -14.40 10.09
N MET A 66 13.10 -15.21 9.09
CA MET A 66 11.96 -16.14 9.15
C MET A 66 12.37 -17.44 9.83
N GLY A 67 11.95 -17.66 11.09
CA GLY A 67 12.09 -18.99 11.70
C GLY A 67 11.29 -20.06 10.93
N ASP A 68 11.62 -21.34 11.14
CA ASP A 68 11.05 -22.50 10.42
C ASP A 68 9.52 -22.51 10.37
N LYS A 69 8.87 -22.01 11.42
CA LYS A 69 7.40 -21.93 11.50
C LYS A 69 6.81 -20.96 10.46
N TRP A 70 7.44 -19.81 10.25
CA TRP A 70 6.92 -18.78 9.35
C TRP A 70 7.16 -19.14 7.88
N VAL A 71 8.31 -19.77 7.57
CA VAL A 71 8.59 -20.33 6.24
C VAL A 71 7.55 -21.38 5.85
N ASN A 72 7.17 -22.27 6.78
CA ASN A 72 6.14 -23.29 6.54
C ASN A 72 4.74 -22.70 6.31
N ASP A 73 4.37 -21.63 7.03
CA ASP A 73 3.09 -20.95 6.82
C ASP A 73 3.04 -20.23 5.45
N LEU A 74 4.16 -19.67 5.00
CA LEU A 74 4.27 -19.00 3.70
C LEU A 74 4.43 -19.95 2.51
N ALA A 75 4.92 -21.17 2.71
CA ALA A 75 5.02 -22.19 1.66
C ALA A 75 3.66 -22.44 0.97
N LYS A 76 2.56 -22.35 1.74
CA LYS A 76 1.18 -22.48 1.22
C LYS A 76 0.77 -21.34 0.28
N LEU A 77 1.41 -20.17 0.40
CA LEU A 77 1.10 -18.98 -0.39
C LEU A 77 1.91 -18.88 -1.69
N LYS A 78 2.84 -19.82 -1.96
CA LYS A 78 3.76 -19.81 -3.11
C LYS A 78 4.45 -18.45 -3.31
N THR A 79 4.74 -17.74 -2.23
CA THR A 79 5.43 -16.45 -2.28
C THR A 79 6.93 -16.66 -2.15
N ASN A 80 7.71 -15.95 -2.96
CA ASN A 80 9.17 -15.84 -2.83
C ASN A 80 9.55 -14.35 -2.64
N TRP A 81 10.86 -14.07 -2.65
CA TRP A 81 11.38 -12.70 -2.57
C TRP A 81 11.16 -11.90 -3.86
N ILE A 82 10.93 -12.55 -5.01
CA ILE A 82 10.69 -11.89 -6.30
C ILE A 82 9.31 -11.22 -6.32
N LYS A 83 9.27 -9.93 -6.60
CA LYS A 83 8.06 -9.08 -6.60
C LYS A 83 7.86 -8.40 -7.95
N ASP A 84 7.76 -9.19 -9.04
CA ASP A 84 7.58 -8.68 -10.42
C ASP A 84 6.44 -7.66 -10.56
N TYR A 85 5.39 -7.81 -9.76
CA TYR A 85 4.24 -6.89 -9.76
C TYR A 85 4.60 -5.43 -9.45
N LEU A 86 5.75 -5.17 -8.81
CA LEU A 86 6.20 -3.81 -8.52
C LEU A 86 6.61 -3.05 -9.79
N ASP A 87 7.13 -3.75 -10.80
CA ASP A 87 7.42 -3.15 -12.11
C ASP A 87 6.17 -3.14 -13.00
N VAL A 88 5.43 -4.26 -13.02
CA VAL A 88 4.31 -4.48 -13.94
C VAL A 88 3.10 -3.59 -13.62
N ALA A 89 2.82 -3.34 -12.34
CA ALA A 89 1.66 -2.53 -11.96
C ALA A 89 1.78 -1.09 -12.50
N PRO A 90 0.71 -0.51 -13.06
CA PRO A 90 0.73 0.85 -13.61
C PRO A 90 0.99 1.91 -12.53
N TYR A 91 0.55 1.63 -11.30
CA TYR A 91 0.74 2.50 -10.14
C TYR A 91 1.13 1.69 -8.90
N LEU A 92 2.08 2.22 -8.13
CA LEU A 92 2.30 1.83 -6.73
C LEU A 92 1.72 2.91 -5.84
N VAL A 93 0.91 2.52 -4.85
CA VAL A 93 0.37 3.44 -3.84
C VAL A 93 1.03 3.08 -2.50
N LEU A 94 1.99 3.90 -2.08
CA LEU A 94 2.66 3.74 -0.79
C LEU A 94 1.94 4.61 0.24
N VAL A 95 1.51 3.99 1.33
CA VAL A 95 0.77 4.67 2.40
C VAL A 95 1.68 4.85 3.60
N PHE A 96 1.99 6.10 3.93
CA PHE A 96 2.81 6.45 5.08
C PHE A 96 1.92 6.97 6.21
N LYS A 97 2.15 6.48 7.43
CA LYS A 97 1.56 7.05 8.64
C LYS A 97 2.38 8.26 9.11
N GLN A 98 1.71 9.36 9.41
CA GLN A 98 2.32 10.52 10.04
C GLN A 98 2.25 10.33 11.56
N THR A 99 3.39 10.09 12.20
CA THR A 99 3.46 9.88 13.65
C THR A 99 3.14 11.15 14.44
N TYR A 100 3.39 12.30 13.84
CA TYR A 100 3.02 13.63 14.32
C TYR A 100 2.86 14.56 13.11
N GLY A 101 2.13 15.65 13.29
CA GLY A 101 2.08 16.78 12.35
C GLY A 101 2.96 17.94 12.83
N ILE A 102 3.27 18.87 11.92
CA ILE A 102 3.96 20.12 12.23
C ILE A 102 2.97 21.27 12.03
N LEU A 103 2.77 22.09 13.05
CA LEU A 103 1.92 23.29 12.98
C LEU A 103 2.67 24.46 12.35
N PRO A 104 1.98 25.52 11.87
CA PRO A 104 2.62 26.70 11.28
C PRO A 104 3.61 27.44 12.19
N ASN A 105 3.64 27.13 13.48
CA ASN A 105 4.56 27.68 14.48
C ASN A 105 5.67 26.70 14.88
N ASP A 106 5.96 25.70 14.03
CA ASP A 106 6.92 24.61 14.23
C ASP A 106 6.66 23.71 15.45
N LYS A 107 5.49 23.82 16.09
CA LYS A 107 5.12 22.93 17.19
C LYS A 107 4.59 21.61 16.64
N LYS A 108 4.96 20.51 17.32
CA LYS A 108 4.45 19.17 17.02
C LYS A 108 2.98 19.06 17.42
N ARG A 109 2.15 18.55 16.52
CA ARG A 109 0.78 18.11 16.79
C ARG A 109 0.76 16.59 16.89
N THR A 110 0.34 16.05 18.03
CA THR A 110 0.20 14.61 18.20
C THR A 110 -0.95 14.08 17.35
N HIS A 111 -0.71 13.00 16.61
CA HIS A 111 -1.75 12.26 15.89
C HIS A 111 -2.15 11.03 16.72
N TYR A 112 -3.30 11.12 17.38
CA TYR A 112 -3.85 10.01 18.15
C TYR A 112 -4.40 8.94 17.21
N TYR A 113 -4.16 7.66 17.54
CA TYR A 113 -4.64 6.51 16.77
C TYR A 113 -4.29 6.58 15.26
N ASN A 114 -3.13 7.14 14.94
CA ASN A 114 -2.66 7.31 13.57
C ASN A 114 -2.63 6.00 12.77
N GLU A 115 -2.18 4.90 13.38
CA GLU A 115 -2.11 3.60 12.74
C GLU A 115 -3.49 3.01 12.43
N ILE A 116 -4.45 3.16 13.34
CA ILE A 116 -5.84 2.73 13.13
C ILE A 116 -6.48 3.60 12.04
N SER A 117 -6.27 4.92 12.08
CA SER A 117 -6.79 5.85 11.07
C SER A 117 -6.26 5.52 9.67
N VAL A 118 -4.95 5.28 9.55
CA VAL A 118 -4.31 4.87 8.29
C VAL A 118 -4.79 3.49 7.84
N SER A 119 -5.04 2.56 8.76
CA SER A 119 -5.56 1.24 8.40
C SER A 119 -7.00 1.31 7.87
N ILE A 120 -7.84 2.18 8.45
CA ILE A 120 -9.20 2.45 7.95
C ILE A 120 -9.15 3.08 6.56
N SER A 121 -8.25 4.04 6.32
CA SER A 121 -8.08 4.65 5.00
C SER A 121 -7.64 3.62 3.95
N CYS A 122 -6.71 2.73 4.29
CA CYS A 122 -6.34 1.59 3.44
C CYS A 122 -7.53 0.65 3.17
N GLY A 123 -8.37 0.38 4.16
CA GLY A 123 -9.57 -0.45 3.99
C GLY A 123 -10.56 0.15 2.99
N ILE A 124 -10.80 1.45 3.06
CA ILE A 124 -11.65 2.18 2.11
C ILE A 124 -11.00 2.25 0.73
N LEU A 125 -9.67 2.43 0.66
CA LEU A 125 -8.93 2.36 -0.58
C LEU A 125 -9.16 1.03 -1.30
N LEU A 126 -9.01 -0.08 -0.58
CA LEU A 126 -9.26 -1.42 -1.12
C LEU A 126 -10.72 -1.62 -1.54
N ALA A 127 -11.68 -1.10 -0.77
CA ALA A 127 -13.10 -1.21 -1.10
C ALA A 127 -13.44 -0.46 -2.40
N ALA A 128 -12.92 0.75 -2.57
CA ALA A 128 -13.19 1.54 -3.76
C ALA A 128 -12.53 0.98 -5.03
N LEU A 129 -11.31 0.45 -4.91
CA LEU A 129 -10.65 -0.28 -6.00
C LEU A 129 -11.46 -1.51 -6.44
N GLN A 130 -12.05 -2.25 -5.48
CA GLN A 130 -12.91 -3.39 -5.78
C GLN A 130 -14.21 -2.99 -6.50
N VAL A 131 -14.85 -1.88 -6.13
CA VAL A 131 -16.08 -1.40 -6.78
C VAL A 131 -15.83 -1.00 -8.24
N LYS A 132 -14.67 -0.41 -8.53
CA LYS A 132 -14.27 -0.05 -9.90
C LYS A 132 -14.06 -1.27 -10.80
N ASN A 133 -13.39 -2.31 -10.30
CA ASN A 133 -13.20 -3.55 -11.06
C ASN A 133 -14.53 -4.26 -11.40
N ASN A 134 -15.58 -4.07 -10.59
CA ASN A 134 -16.91 -4.64 -10.86
C ASN A 134 -17.80 -3.78 -11.77
N THR A 135 -17.39 -2.54 -12.08
CA THR A 135 -18.17 -1.59 -12.91
C THR A 135 -17.53 -1.33 -14.28
N ALA A 136 -16.35 -1.89 -14.54
CA ALA A 136 -15.76 -1.97 -15.87
C ALA A 136 -16.39 -3.14 -16.65
N HIS A 137 -17.54 -2.87 -17.26
CA HIS A 137 -18.15 -3.66 -18.33
C HIS A 137 -18.25 -2.79 -19.58
#